data_AF-A0A820GSK6-F1
#
_entry.id   AF-A0A820GSK6-F1
#
_cell.length_a   1.000
_cell.length_b   1.000
_cell.length_c   1.000
_cell.angle_alpha   90.00
_cell.angle_beta   90.00
_cell.angle_gamma   90.00
#
_symmetry.space_group_name_H-M   'P 1'
#
loop_
_entity.id
_entity.type
_entity.pdbx_description
1 polymer ?
#
loop_
_entity_poly.entity_id
_entity_poly.type
_entity_poly.pdbx_seq_one_letter_code
_entity_poly.pdbx_strand_id
1 'polypeptide(L)'
;FRYQEPDAEFLKRYPRTIEDSVRRKDDRRKVKRAEIKQRKELERQQKQEEIKRLKNLKKKEIVDKIKRLKTVAGDEDLRLNIDDFDGDFDPKEYDRRMQELFSDNYYEKGTNEDDVPEVSDEELQVEDWDRVDESVVSKPVQSNNQGEQITKKSKKKSKLRQAIAQSKPLFDPKEKTFEQYFDEYYKLDCEDFVSDMPVRFQYRQVEPNDFGLSIEEILSADDRELNAWCSLKKTSQYRSKDEEIRDQHVFKNKAKNFDKKRKILSSIYEEKDE
;
A
#
# COMPACT_ATOMS: atom_id res chain seq x y z
N PHE A 1 -63.26 32.80 -45.17
CA PHE A 1 -62.17 31.80 -45.10
C PHE A 1 -61.43 31.98 -43.78
N ARG A 2 -61.42 30.98 -42.90
CA ARG A 2 -60.61 30.99 -41.68
C ARG A 2 -59.22 30.47 -42.05
N TYR A 3 -58.21 31.30 -41.85
CA TYR A 3 -56.81 30.94 -42.10
C TYR A 3 -56.41 29.86 -41.09
N GLN A 4 -56.18 28.63 -41.57
CA GLN A 4 -55.53 27.56 -40.81
C GLN A 4 -54.06 27.61 -41.16
N GLU A 5 -53.19 27.72 -40.16
CA GLU A 5 -51.74 27.63 -40.37
C GLU A 5 -51.37 26.20 -40.80
N PRO A 6 -50.57 26.04 -41.87
CA PRO A 6 -50.31 24.73 -42.48
C PRO A 6 -49.42 23.77 -41.65
N ASP A 7 -48.89 24.22 -40.51
CA ASP A 7 -47.89 23.50 -39.70
C ASP A 7 -48.34 23.27 -38.24
N ALA A 8 -49.65 23.21 -37.96
CA ALA A 8 -50.14 23.08 -36.57
C ALA A 8 -49.64 21.81 -35.84
N GLU A 9 -49.27 20.75 -36.58
CA GLU A 9 -48.76 19.49 -36.04
C GLU A 9 -47.22 19.48 -35.84
N PHE A 10 -46.48 20.43 -36.43
CA PHE A 10 -45.02 20.45 -36.36
C PHE A 10 -44.52 21.48 -35.35
N LEU A 11 -44.08 21.00 -34.17
CA LEU A 11 -43.46 21.85 -33.16
C LEU A 11 -42.07 22.30 -33.61
N LYS A 12 -41.97 23.51 -34.16
CA LYS A 12 -40.70 24.14 -34.55
C LYS A 12 -39.84 24.33 -33.31
N ARG A 13 -38.79 23.52 -33.18
CA ARG A 13 -37.79 23.61 -32.11
C ARG A 13 -36.51 24.21 -32.67
N TYR A 14 -35.98 25.23 -31.99
CA TYR A 14 -34.70 25.84 -32.33
C TYR A 14 -33.60 25.34 -31.37
N PRO A 15 -32.35 25.18 -31.85
CA PRO A 15 -31.25 24.79 -30.99
C PRO A 15 -30.98 25.88 -29.95
N ARG A 16 -30.83 25.48 -28.68
CA ARG A 16 -30.56 26.41 -27.57
C ARG A 16 -29.20 27.11 -27.72
N THR A 17 -28.26 26.47 -28.40
CA THR A 17 -26.94 27.01 -28.73
C THR A 17 -26.79 27.04 -30.24
N ILE A 18 -26.69 28.26 -30.79
CA ILE A 18 -26.41 28.50 -32.21
C ILE A 18 -24.91 28.75 -32.32
N GLU A 19 -24.20 27.87 -33.04
CA GLU A 19 -22.75 27.98 -33.23
C GLU A 19 -22.39 29.18 -34.12
N ASP A 20 -23.22 29.47 -35.13
CA ASP A 20 -23.03 30.55 -36.11
C ASP A 20 -23.52 31.94 -35.62
N SER A 21 -23.71 32.12 -34.31
CA SER A 21 -24.14 33.40 -33.75
C SER A 21 -23.03 34.44 -33.80
N VAL A 22 -23.28 35.58 -34.46
CA VAL A 22 -22.38 36.76 -34.50
C VAL A 22 -22.28 37.48 -33.14
N ARG A 23 -23.11 37.12 -32.15
CA ARG A 23 -23.05 37.72 -30.81
C ARG A 23 -21.83 37.22 -30.03
N ARG A 24 -21.06 38.17 -29.47
CA ARG A 24 -19.99 37.85 -28.50
C ARG A 24 -20.58 37.20 -27.25
N LYS A 25 -20.04 36.04 -26.85
CA LYS A 25 -20.40 35.36 -25.60
C LYS A 25 -19.62 35.97 -24.43
N ASP A 26 -20.27 36.10 -23.27
CA ASP A 26 -19.60 36.56 -22.04
C ASP A 26 -18.88 35.38 -21.38
N ASP A 27 -17.56 35.31 -21.59
CA ASP A 27 -16.71 34.26 -21.03
C ASP A 27 -16.08 34.63 -19.68
N ARG A 28 -16.39 35.80 -19.09
CA ARG A 28 -15.74 36.25 -17.83
C ARG A 28 -15.79 35.20 -16.72
N ARG A 29 -16.94 34.55 -16.56
CA ARG A 29 -17.12 33.47 -15.56
C ARG A 29 -16.36 32.21 -15.94
N LYS A 30 -16.26 31.89 -17.23
CA LYS A 30 -15.52 30.73 -17.74
C LYS A 30 -14.01 30.92 -17.53
N VAL A 31 -13.50 32.11 -17.86
CA VAL A 31 -12.09 32.51 -17.63
C VAL A 31 -11.76 32.44 -16.14
N LYS A 32 -12.55 33.06 -15.27
CA LYS A 32 -12.32 32.97 -13.80
C LYS A 32 -12.34 31.53 -13.27
N ARG A 33 -13.22 30.66 -13.79
CA ARG A 33 -13.24 29.23 -13.42
C ARG A 33 -11.98 28.51 -13.89
N ALA A 34 -11.50 28.81 -15.09
CA ALA A 34 -10.26 28.26 -15.62
C ALA A 34 -9.04 28.72 -14.79
N GLU A 35 -8.97 30.00 -14.44
CA GLU A 35 -7.92 30.55 -13.56
C GLU A 35 -7.90 29.87 -12.20
N ILE A 36 -9.05 29.70 -11.54
CA ILE A 36 -9.15 28.99 -10.26
C ILE A 36 -8.71 27.53 -10.42
N LYS A 37 -9.07 26.86 -11.51
CA LYS A 37 -8.66 25.48 -11.78
C LYS A 37 -7.15 25.38 -11.97
N GLN A 38 -6.57 26.26 -12.79
CA GLN A 38 -5.12 26.32 -13.04
C GLN A 38 -4.35 26.60 -11.74
N ARG A 39 -4.84 27.54 -10.91
CA ARG A 39 -4.22 27.82 -9.61
C ARG A 39 -4.17 26.59 -8.71
N LYS A 40 -5.29 25.85 -8.60
CA LYS A 40 -5.37 24.61 -7.81
C LYS A 40 -4.49 23.50 -8.38
N GLU A 41 -4.38 23.43 -9.71
CA GLU A 41 -3.56 22.44 -10.40
C GLU A 41 -2.06 22.71 -10.20
N LEU A 42 -1.62 23.97 -10.28
CA LEU A 42 -0.26 24.38 -9.98
C LEU A 42 0.11 24.11 -8.51
N GLU A 43 -0.78 24.44 -7.58
CA GLU A 43 -0.56 24.15 -6.14
C GLU A 43 -0.40 22.63 -5.91
N ARG A 44 -1.22 21.81 -6.57
CA ARG A 44 -1.10 20.35 -6.50
C ARG A 44 0.22 19.86 -7.09
N GLN A 45 0.64 20.41 -8.23
CA GLN A 45 1.92 20.06 -8.86
C GLN A 45 3.11 20.41 -7.95
N GLN A 46 3.10 21.58 -7.32
CA GLN A 46 4.13 21.97 -6.35
C GLN A 46 4.21 21.00 -5.17
N LYS A 47 3.06 20.60 -4.60
CA LYS A 47 3.01 19.59 -3.52
C LYS A 47 3.56 18.23 -3.97
N GLN A 48 3.24 17.81 -5.19
CA GLN A 48 3.76 16.57 -5.76
C GLN A 48 5.28 16.62 -5.98
N GLU A 49 5.80 17.73 -6.49
CA GLU A 49 7.25 17.94 -6.66
C GLU A 49 7.99 17.95 -5.33
N GLU A 50 7.41 18.57 -4.29
CA GLU A 50 7.97 18.58 -2.94
C GLU A 50 8.07 17.17 -2.35
N ILE A 51 7.00 16.37 -2.45
CA ILE A 51 7.03 14.96 -2.05
C ILE A 51 8.08 14.18 -2.84
N LYS A 52 8.14 14.37 -4.16
CA LYS A 52 9.13 13.69 -5.00
C LYS A 52 10.55 14.04 -4.57
N ARG A 53 10.80 15.30 -4.22
CA ARG A 53 12.09 15.74 -3.68
C ARG A 53 12.40 15.08 -2.34
N LEU A 54 11.42 15.01 -1.44
CA LEU A 54 11.56 14.39 -0.12
C LEU A 54 11.83 12.87 -0.24
N LYS A 55 11.11 12.18 -1.13
CA LYS A 55 11.35 10.76 -1.46
C LYS A 55 12.75 10.54 -2.01
N ASN A 56 13.20 11.38 -2.93
CA ASN A 56 14.54 11.27 -3.50
C ASN A 56 15.63 11.51 -2.45
N LEU A 57 15.42 12.42 -1.50
CA LEU A 57 16.34 12.64 -0.39
C LEU A 57 16.40 11.40 0.52
N LYS A 58 15.25 10.83 0.87
CA LYS A 58 15.18 9.60 1.69
C LYS A 58 15.76 8.38 0.98
N LYS A 59 15.51 8.22 -0.32
CA LYS A 59 16.14 7.17 -1.14
C LYS A 59 17.67 7.31 -1.10
N LYS A 60 18.22 8.53 -1.21
CA LYS A 60 19.66 8.77 -1.06
C LYS A 60 20.18 8.40 0.34
N GLU A 61 19.47 8.77 1.41
CA GLU A 61 19.84 8.38 2.78
C GLU A 61 19.92 6.86 2.95
N ILE A 62 18.94 6.12 2.41
CA ILE A 62 18.92 4.64 2.43
C ILE A 62 20.10 4.08 1.65
N VAL A 63 20.38 4.59 0.45
CA VAL A 63 21.50 4.15 -0.38
C VAL A 63 22.85 4.41 0.29
N ASP A 64 23.04 5.58 0.90
CA ASP A 64 24.26 5.88 1.66
C ASP A 64 24.44 4.92 2.84
N LYS A 65 23.34 4.53 3.51
CA LYS A 65 23.39 3.56 4.61
C LYS A 65 23.75 2.15 4.11
N ILE A 66 23.17 1.70 3.00
CA ILE A 66 23.54 0.44 2.35
C ILE A 66 25.02 0.45 1.96
N LYS A 67 25.52 1.57 1.40
CA LYS A 67 26.93 1.72 1.05
C LYS A 67 27.84 1.61 2.28
N ARG A 68 27.46 2.22 3.41
CA ARG A 68 28.19 2.06 4.68
C ARG A 68 28.20 0.61 5.17
N LEU A 69 27.06 -0.08 5.11
CA LEU A 69 26.98 -1.50 5.47
C LEU A 69 27.87 -2.35 4.56
N LYS A 70 27.87 -2.08 3.25
CA LYS A 70 28.74 -2.75 2.28
C LYS A 70 30.23 -2.56 2.62
N THR A 71 30.65 -1.35 2.97
CA THR A 71 32.04 -1.09 3.39
C THR A 71 32.42 -1.80 4.69
N VAL A 72 31.49 -1.89 5.66
CA VAL A 72 31.74 -2.56 6.95
C VAL A 72 31.75 -4.09 6.80
N ALA A 73 30.91 -4.64 5.91
CA ALA A 73 30.88 -6.06 5.61
C ALA A 73 32.17 -6.54 4.93
N GLY A 74 32.97 -5.65 4.32
CA GLY A 74 34.24 -5.99 3.69
C GLY A 74 34.11 -6.62 2.30
N ASP A 75 32.88 -6.74 1.79
CA ASP A 75 32.56 -7.28 0.48
C ASP A 75 32.24 -6.14 -0.50
N GLU A 76 33.30 -5.52 -1.05
CA GLU A 76 33.20 -4.57 -2.17
C GLU A 76 32.55 -5.21 -3.42
N ASP A 77 32.64 -6.54 -3.54
CA ASP A 77 32.15 -7.33 -4.68
C ASP A 77 30.67 -7.74 -4.58
N LEU A 78 29.95 -7.43 -3.49
CA LEU A 78 28.49 -7.65 -3.44
C LEU A 78 27.81 -6.78 -4.50
N ARG A 79 27.47 -7.37 -5.65
CA ARG A 79 26.76 -6.74 -6.77
C ARG A 79 25.26 -6.63 -6.49
N LEU A 80 24.89 -6.23 -5.27
CA LEU A 80 23.50 -5.95 -4.92
C LEU A 80 23.14 -4.59 -5.54
N ASN A 81 22.37 -4.63 -6.63
CA ASN A 81 21.83 -3.44 -7.25
C ASN A 81 20.48 -3.12 -6.60
N ILE A 82 20.21 -1.84 -6.35
CA ILE A 82 18.94 -1.38 -5.76
C ILE A 82 17.76 -1.73 -6.67
N ASP A 83 18.01 -1.83 -7.98
CA ASP A 83 17.01 -2.16 -8.99
C ASP A 83 16.45 -3.59 -8.86
N ASP A 84 17.11 -4.51 -8.14
CA ASP A 84 16.56 -5.84 -7.82
C ASP A 84 15.37 -5.77 -6.86
N PHE A 85 15.26 -4.70 -6.07
CA PHE A 85 14.21 -4.55 -5.06
C PHE A 85 12.99 -3.78 -5.58
N ASP A 86 13.16 -2.97 -6.62
CA ASP A 86 12.10 -2.12 -7.20
C ASP A 86 11.35 -2.80 -8.37
N GLY A 87 11.82 -3.95 -8.87
CA GLY A 87 11.26 -4.66 -10.03
C GLY A 87 10.33 -5.84 -9.71
N ASP A 88 9.57 -6.30 -10.71
CA ASP A 88 8.80 -7.55 -10.61
C ASP A 88 9.75 -8.75 -10.54
N PHE A 89 9.50 -9.68 -9.60
CA PHE A 89 10.34 -10.86 -9.40
C PHE A 89 10.25 -11.82 -10.60
N ASP A 90 11.32 -11.91 -11.40
CA ASP A 90 11.49 -12.93 -12.44
C ASP A 90 12.42 -14.05 -11.94
N PRO A 91 11.92 -15.30 -11.80
CA PRO A 91 12.73 -16.45 -11.38
C PRO A 91 14.00 -16.64 -12.21
N LYS A 92 13.97 -16.36 -13.52
CA LYS A 92 15.12 -16.59 -14.39
C LYS A 92 16.21 -15.55 -14.19
N GLU A 93 15.84 -14.28 -14.02
CA GLU A 93 16.80 -13.22 -13.69
C GLU A 93 17.43 -13.45 -12.32
N TYR A 94 16.59 -13.83 -11.36
CA TYR A 94 17.02 -14.16 -10.00
C TYR A 94 18.01 -15.32 -9.98
N ASP A 95 17.69 -16.45 -10.64
CA ASP A 95 18.57 -17.61 -10.73
C ASP A 95 19.91 -17.27 -11.39
N ARG A 96 19.88 -16.50 -12.49
CA ARG A 96 21.10 -16.03 -13.16
C ARG A 96 21.97 -15.20 -12.22
N ARG A 97 21.38 -14.27 -11.47
CA ARG A 97 22.09 -13.43 -10.49
C ARG A 97 22.66 -14.25 -9.34
N MET A 98 21.92 -15.21 -8.82
CA MET A 98 22.40 -16.09 -7.76
C MET A 98 23.60 -16.90 -8.21
N GLN A 99 23.58 -17.40 -9.45
CA GLN A 99 24.72 -18.11 -10.03
C GLN A 99 25.94 -17.21 -10.25
N GLU A 100 25.75 -15.93 -10.59
CA GLU A 100 26.85 -14.95 -10.72
C GLU A 100 27.46 -14.58 -9.35
N LEU A 101 26.60 -14.32 -8.35
CA LEU A 101 26.99 -13.93 -6.98
C LEU A 101 27.70 -15.08 -6.24
N PHE A 102 27.15 -16.28 -6.34
CA PHE A 102 27.71 -17.52 -5.77
C PHE A 102 28.42 -18.34 -6.84
N SER A 103 29.23 -17.67 -7.66
CA SER A 103 30.04 -18.34 -8.68
C SER A 103 31.25 -19.05 -8.07
N ASP A 104 31.97 -19.83 -8.87
CA ASP A 104 33.20 -20.50 -8.44
C ASP A 104 34.20 -19.53 -7.80
N ASN A 105 34.27 -18.28 -8.25
CA ASN A 105 35.10 -17.24 -7.61
C ASN A 105 34.71 -16.94 -6.14
N TYR A 106 33.44 -17.06 -5.77
CA TYR A 106 32.97 -16.90 -4.39
C TYR A 106 33.41 -18.09 -3.54
N TYR A 107 33.21 -19.31 -4.05
CA TYR A 107 33.61 -20.54 -3.37
C TYR A 107 35.14 -20.73 -3.32
N GLU A 108 35.88 -20.26 -4.33
CA GLU A 108 37.35 -20.23 -4.37
C GLU A 108 37.94 -19.15 -3.45
N LYS A 109 37.22 -18.05 -3.19
CA LYS A 109 37.55 -17.10 -2.12
C LYS A 109 37.29 -17.69 -0.73
N GLY A 110 36.57 -18.81 -0.66
CA GLY A 110 36.43 -19.65 0.52
C GLY A 110 37.79 -20.16 0.99
N THR A 111 38.32 -19.51 2.02
CA THR A 111 38.80 -20.16 3.25
C THR A 111 39.42 -21.55 3.06
N ASN A 112 40.72 -21.69 3.32
CA ASN A 112 41.35 -23.01 3.52
C ASN A 112 40.44 -23.90 4.39
N GLU A 113 40.41 -25.22 4.18
CA GLU A 113 39.66 -26.18 5.02
C GLU A 113 39.79 -25.92 6.53
N ASP A 114 40.87 -25.29 6.97
CA ASP A 114 41.13 -24.83 8.35
C ASP A 114 40.17 -23.77 8.94
N ASP A 115 39.37 -23.08 8.12
CA ASP A 115 38.49 -21.97 8.54
C ASP A 115 37.00 -22.38 8.67
N VAL A 116 36.66 -23.61 8.29
CA VAL A 116 35.36 -24.23 8.65
C VAL A 116 35.47 -24.62 10.12
N PRO A 117 34.71 -24.02 11.05
CA PRO A 117 34.72 -24.46 12.43
C PRO A 117 34.24 -25.91 12.46
N GLU A 118 35.07 -26.82 12.99
CA GLU A 118 34.65 -28.18 13.35
C GLU A 118 33.62 -28.05 14.48
N VAL A 119 32.36 -27.91 14.10
CA VAL A 119 31.23 -27.97 15.02
C VAL A 119 31.01 -29.45 15.32
N SER A 120 31.33 -29.89 16.53
CA SER A 120 31.04 -31.27 16.94
C SER A 120 29.53 -31.47 16.98
N ASP A 121 29.05 -32.66 16.56
CA ASP A 121 27.63 -33.04 16.60
C ASP A 121 26.98 -32.87 17.98
N GLU A 122 27.76 -32.84 19.06
CA GLU A 122 27.31 -32.65 20.44
C GLU A 122 26.95 -31.20 20.79
N GLU A 123 27.42 -30.23 19.99
CA GLU A 123 27.10 -28.80 20.10
C GLU A 123 25.95 -28.38 19.14
N LEU A 124 25.68 -29.19 18.11
CA LEU A 124 24.50 -29.10 17.24
C LEU A 124 23.28 -29.79 17.87
N GLN A 125 22.99 -29.50 19.14
CA GLN A 125 21.72 -29.90 19.71
C GLN A 125 20.61 -29.24 18.89
N VAL A 126 19.81 -30.06 18.20
CA VAL A 126 18.62 -29.60 17.48
C VAL A 126 17.68 -29.03 18.54
N GLU A 127 17.73 -27.71 18.72
CA GLU A 127 16.81 -27.00 19.58
C GLU A 127 15.39 -27.27 19.04
N ASP A 128 14.58 -27.93 19.85
CA ASP A 128 13.21 -28.30 19.50
C ASP A 128 12.35 -27.03 19.51
N TRP A 129 12.28 -26.36 18.36
CA TRP A 129 11.57 -25.07 18.18
C TRP A 129 10.07 -25.16 18.48
N ASP A 130 9.50 -26.36 18.58
CA ASP A 130 8.11 -26.59 18.97
C ASP A 130 7.88 -26.49 20.49
N ARG A 131 8.95 -26.37 21.28
CA ARG A 131 8.90 -26.26 22.75
C ARG A 131 9.17 -24.84 23.22
N VAL A 132 8.28 -23.92 22.88
CA VAL A 132 8.28 -22.55 23.42
C VAL A 132 7.88 -22.58 24.91
N ASP A 133 8.87 -22.56 25.79
CA ASP A 133 8.70 -22.28 27.22
C ASP A 133 8.73 -20.76 27.44
N GLU A 134 7.59 -20.19 27.84
CA GLU A 134 7.34 -18.76 28.05
C GLU A 134 8.09 -18.15 29.26
N SER A 135 9.01 -18.89 29.90
CA SER A 135 9.66 -18.49 31.16
C SER A 135 11.13 -18.07 31.05
N VAL A 136 11.76 -18.09 29.88
CA VAL A 136 13.20 -17.74 29.71
C VAL A 136 13.42 -16.37 29.06
N VAL A 137 12.90 -15.32 29.69
CA VAL A 137 13.41 -13.96 29.51
C VAL A 137 14.21 -13.60 30.75
N SER A 138 15.50 -13.34 30.56
CA SER A 138 16.47 -12.72 31.51
C SER A 138 17.45 -13.68 32.21
N LYS A 139 18.51 -14.10 31.52
CA LYS A 139 19.84 -14.21 32.16
C LYS A 139 20.94 -13.66 31.24
N PRO A 140 21.80 -12.75 31.71
CA PRO A 140 22.96 -12.31 30.94
C PRO A 140 24.01 -13.42 30.94
N VAL A 141 24.45 -13.83 29.74
CA VAL A 141 25.57 -14.78 29.58
C VAL A 141 26.85 -14.07 30.01
N GLN A 142 27.34 -14.39 31.21
CA GLN A 142 28.67 -14.01 31.66
C GLN A 142 29.69 -14.92 30.97
N SER A 143 30.41 -14.38 30.00
CA SER A 143 31.62 -14.98 29.46
C SER A 143 32.73 -14.89 30.52
N ASN A 144 32.96 -15.98 31.24
CA ASN A 144 34.12 -16.14 32.10
C ASN A 144 35.37 -16.38 31.21
N ASN A 145 36.16 -15.33 31.00
CA ASN A 145 37.51 -15.45 30.48
C ASN A 145 38.44 -15.96 31.61
N GLN A 146 38.60 -17.28 31.72
CA GLN A 146 39.76 -17.84 32.39
C GLN A 146 40.85 -18.05 31.34
N GLY A 147 41.93 -17.28 31.48
CA GLY A 147 43.09 -17.36 30.60
C GLY A 147 43.86 -18.65 30.81
N GLU A 148 43.80 -19.54 29.82
CA GLU A 148 44.79 -20.60 29.65
C GLU A 148 46.00 -20.06 28.87
N GLN A 149 47.17 -20.11 29.52
CA GLN A 149 48.45 -19.87 28.88
C GLN A 149 48.81 -21.07 28.01
N ILE A 150 48.47 -20.99 26.72
CA ILE A 150 48.96 -21.93 25.71
C ILE A 150 50.26 -21.37 25.11
N THR A 151 51.31 -22.18 25.18
CA THR A 151 52.66 -21.86 24.75
C THR A 151 52.78 -21.71 23.23
N LYS A 152 53.74 -20.87 22.84
CA LYS A 152 53.94 -20.27 21.52
C LYS A 152 54.17 -21.29 20.39
N LYS A 153 53.26 -21.33 19.41
CA LYS A 153 53.61 -21.48 17.98
C LYS A 153 52.75 -20.52 17.16
N SER A 154 53.42 -19.56 16.52
CA SER A 154 52.84 -18.49 15.70
C SER A 154 52.18 -19.05 14.43
N LYS A 155 50.95 -19.55 14.54
CA LYS A 155 50.06 -19.69 13.38
C LYS A 155 49.42 -18.33 13.12
N LYS A 156 49.50 -17.84 11.88
CA LYS A 156 48.82 -16.61 11.44
C LYS A 156 47.35 -16.70 11.87
N LYS A 157 46.85 -15.72 12.62
CA LYS A 157 45.43 -15.71 13.04
C LYS A 157 44.55 -15.72 11.78
N SER A 158 43.51 -16.55 11.75
CA SER A 158 42.55 -16.54 10.64
C SER A 158 41.89 -15.18 10.49
N LYS A 159 41.47 -14.85 9.26
CA LYS A 159 40.80 -13.57 8.95
C LYS A 159 39.53 -13.42 9.79
N LEU A 160 38.82 -14.52 10.03
CA LEU A 160 37.63 -14.56 10.90
C LEU A 160 37.96 -14.15 12.35
N ARG A 161 39.00 -14.74 12.96
CA ARG A 161 39.41 -14.39 14.32
C ARG A 161 39.90 -12.95 14.41
N GLN A 162 40.51 -12.44 13.34
CA GLN A 162 40.92 -11.05 13.24
C GLN A 162 39.71 -10.11 13.16
N ALA A 163 38.66 -10.48 12.43
CA ALA A 163 37.39 -9.75 12.35
C ALA A 163 36.59 -9.78 13.67
N ILE A 164 36.51 -10.93 14.34
CA ILE A 164 35.86 -11.06 15.66
C ILE A 164 36.62 -10.28 16.74
N ALA A 165 37.95 -10.19 16.62
CA ALA A 165 38.78 -9.40 17.53
C ALA A 165 38.71 -7.89 17.26
N GLN A 166 38.22 -7.46 16.08
CA GLN A 166 37.89 -6.05 15.88
C GLN A 166 36.67 -5.72 16.73
N SER A 167 36.75 -4.64 17.51
CA SER A 167 35.61 -4.19 18.30
C SER A 167 34.47 -3.82 17.36
N LYS A 168 33.35 -4.56 17.45
CA LYS A 168 32.11 -4.19 16.77
C LYS A 168 31.79 -2.73 17.13
N PRO A 169 31.39 -1.90 16.15
CA PRO A 169 31.01 -0.53 16.47
C PRO A 169 29.90 -0.55 17.53
N LEU A 170 30.02 0.31 18.55
CA LEU A 170 29.00 0.42 19.59
C LEU A 170 27.69 0.83 18.91
N PHE A 171 26.64 0.03 19.13
CA PHE A 171 25.30 0.33 18.65
C PHE A 171 24.85 1.67 19.25
N ASP A 172 24.65 2.67 18.40
CA ASP A 172 24.11 3.97 18.80
C ASP A 172 22.58 3.88 18.84
N PRO A 173 21.92 3.92 20.03
CA PRO A 173 20.45 3.79 20.13
C PRO A 173 19.66 4.96 19.52
N LYS A 174 20.37 6.00 19.05
CA LYS A 174 19.79 7.17 18.37
C LYS A 174 19.64 6.94 16.87
N GLU A 175 20.39 6.00 16.30
CA GLU A 175 20.19 5.64 14.90
C GLU A 175 18.91 4.80 14.77
N LYS A 176 18.09 5.14 13.78
CA LYS A 176 16.85 4.39 13.51
C LYS A 176 17.22 3.00 13.01
N THR A 177 16.40 2.01 13.34
CA THR A 177 16.50 0.67 12.74
C THR A 177 16.33 0.77 11.22
N PHE A 178 16.99 -0.09 10.46
CA PHE A 178 16.89 -0.10 9.00
C PHE A 178 15.44 -0.19 8.51
N GLU A 179 14.61 -0.99 9.18
CA GLU A 179 13.18 -1.11 8.92
C GLU A 179 12.43 0.22 9.12
N GLN A 180 12.79 1.00 10.12
CA GLN A 180 12.20 2.32 10.35
C GLN A 180 12.52 3.32 9.22
N TYR A 181 13.67 3.18 8.55
CA TYR A 181 14.01 3.99 7.38
C TYR A 181 13.15 3.62 6.16
N PHE A 182 12.91 2.33 5.93
CA PHE A 182 12.01 1.85 4.89
C PHE A 182 10.58 2.29 5.16
N ASP A 183 10.11 2.12 6.39
CA ASP A 183 8.81 2.61 6.82
C ASP A 183 8.64 4.10 6.58
N GLU A 184 9.66 4.91 6.89
CA GLU A 184 9.63 6.35 6.63
C GLU A 184 9.55 6.64 5.12
N TYR A 185 10.34 5.95 4.30
CA TYR A 185 10.29 6.09 2.84
C TYR A 185 8.92 5.70 2.27
N TYR A 186 8.40 4.53 2.63
CA TYR A 186 7.09 4.09 2.18
C TYR A 186 5.99 5.02 2.66
N LYS A 187 6.01 5.51 3.91
CA LYS A 187 5.00 6.48 4.42
C LYS A 187 4.91 7.76 3.60
N LEU A 188 5.98 8.16 2.89
CA LEU A 188 5.96 9.31 1.99
C LEU A 188 5.24 9.06 0.66
N ASP A 189 4.84 7.82 0.37
CA ASP A 189 4.01 7.50 -0.78
C ASP A 189 2.58 8.01 -0.58
N CYS A 190 2.31 9.15 -1.21
CA CYS A 190 0.98 9.72 -1.36
C CYS A 190 0.52 9.45 -2.80
N GLU A 191 -0.61 8.77 -2.96
CA GLU A 191 -1.22 8.54 -4.27
C GLU A 191 -2.19 9.68 -4.63
N ASP A 192 -2.89 10.25 -3.63
CA ASP A 192 -3.85 11.33 -3.85
C ASP A 192 -3.83 12.38 -2.72
N PHE A 193 -4.39 13.56 -2.99
CA PHE A 193 -4.62 14.62 -2.02
C PHE A 193 -6.12 14.96 -1.96
N VAL A 194 -6.77 14.55 -0.88
CA VAL A 194 -8.17 14.90 -0.61
C VAL A 194 -8.20 16.06 0.35
N SER A 195 -8.73 17.21 -0.09
CA SER A 195 -8.90 18.41 0.76
C SER A 195 -7.64 18.76 1.56
N ASP A 196 -6.47 18.72 0.90
CA ASP A 196 -5.14 19.03 1.44
C ASP A 196 -4.48 18.00 2.37
N MET A 197 -5.11 16.87 2.67
CA MET A 197 -4.43 15.75 3.35
C MET A 197 -3.85 14.76 2.35
N PRO A 198 -2.57 14.35 2.48
CA PRO A 198 -2.00 13.29 1.66
C PRO A 198 -2.66 11.96 2.04
N VAL A 199 -3.22 11.28 1.04
CA VAL A 199 -3.88 9.98 1.20
C VAL A 199 -3.06 8.93 0.45
N ARG A 200 -2.82 7.79 1.12
CA ARG A 200 -2.08 6.67 0.53
C ARG A 200 -2.92 5.85 -0.43
N PHE A 201 -4.22 5.77 -0.20
CA PHE A 201 -5.15 4.96 -0.98
C PHE A 201 -5.94 5.81 -1.98
N GLN A 202 -6.15 5.28 -3.18
CA GLN A 202 -7.05 5.88 -4.15
C GLN A 202 -8.51 5.67 -3.72
N TYR A 203 -9.23 6.77 -3.52
CA TYR A 203 -10.69 6.71 -3.44
C TYR A 203 -11.25 6.40 -4.82
N ARG A 204 -12.05 5.35 -4.92
CA ARG A 204 -12.85 5.09 -6.11
C ARG A 204 -14.19 5.82 -6.00
N GLN A 205 -14.60 6.46 -7.08
CA GLN A 205 -15.98 6.94 -7.21
C GLN A 205 -16.92 5.73 -7.33
N VAL A 206 -17.81 5.59 -6.35
CA VAL A 206 -18.86 4.55 -6.32
C VAL A 206 -20.17 5.10 -6.86
N GLU A 207 -20.99 4.24 -7.45
CA GLU A 207 -22.31 4.64 -7.94
C GLU A 207 -23.30 4.73 -6.75
N PRO A 208 -24.04 5.84 -6.60
CA PRO A 208 -24.94 6.03 -5.46
C PRO A 208 -26.09 5.02 -5.49
N ASN A 209 -26.27 4.26 -4.41
CA ASN A 209 -27.27 3.19 -4.31
C ASN A 209 -28.05 3.30 -2.99
N ASP A 210 -29.37 3.40 -3.12
CA ASP A 210 -30.38 3.49 -2.06
C ASP A 210 -31.02 2.11 -1.75
N PHE A 211 -30.61 1.04 -2.44
CA PHE A 211 -31.13 -0.33 -2.29
C PHE A 211 -32.67 -0.43 -2.37
N GLY A 212 -33.30 0.55 -3.01
CA GLY A 212 -34.76 0.60 -3.18
C GLY A 212 -35.55 0.94 -1.91
N LEU A 213 -34.89 1.48 -0.90
CA LEU A 213 -35.52 1.99 0.32
C LEU A 213 -35.43 3.51 0.36
N SER A 214 -36.46 4.15 0.91
CA SER A 214 -36.44 5.57 1.22
C SER A 214 -35.68 5.80 2.54
N ILE A 215 -35.26 7.05 2.76
CA ILE A 215 -34.51 7.43 3.97
C ILE A 215 -35.37 7.19 5.22
N GLU A 216 -36.67 7.50 5.17
CA GLU A 216 -37.60 7.29 6.30
C GLU A 216 -37.76 5.81 6.64
N GLU A 217 -37.86 4.95 5.63
CA GLU A 217 -37.93 3.50 5.82
C GLU A 217 -36.63 2.94 6.40
N ILE A 218 -35.47 3.46 6.00
CA ILE A 218 -34.18 3.03 6.57
C ILE A 218 -34.06 3.43 8.04
N LEU A 219 -34.55 4.62 8.41
CA LEU A 219 -34.44 5.12 9.78
C LEU A 219 -35.48 4.53 10.74
N SER A 220 -36.63 4.08 10.23
CA SER A 220 -37.74 3.59 11.06
C SER A 220 -37.78 2.06 11.17
N ALA A 221 -37.18 1.33 10.22
CA ALA A 221 -37.17 -0.13 10.23
C ALA A 221 -36.20 -0.70 11.26
N ASP A 222 -36.52 -1.89 11.75
CA ASP A 222 -35.61 -2.69 12.57
C ASP A 222 -34.42 -3.22 11.76
N ASP A 223 -33.23 -3.25 12.38
CA ASP A 223 -31.99 -3.76 11.79
C ASP A 223 -32.10 -5.19 11.23
N ARG A 224 -32.95 -6.03 11.84
CA ARG A 224 -33.19 -7.41 11.38
C ARG A 224 -33.92 -7.43 10.05
N GLU A 225 -34.90 -6.54 9.89
CA GLU A 225 -35.70 -6.41 8.67
C GLU A 225 -34.88 -5.77 7.55
N LEU A 226 -34.07 -4.75 7.88
CA LEU A 226 -33.13 -4.15 6.94
C LEU A 226 -32.12 -5.18 6.41
N ASN A 227 -31.54 -6.00 7.30
CA ASN A 227 -30.64 -7.08 6.90
C ASN A 227 -31.34 -8.17 6.05
N ALA A 228 -32.63 -8.43 6.29
CA ALA A 228 -33.42 -9.34 5.46
C ALA A 228 -33.72 -8.74 4.07
N TRP A 229 -33.89 -7.42 3.97
CA TRP A 229 -34.07 -6.73 2.69
C TRP A 229 -32.78 -6.68 1.88
N CYS A 230 -31.69 -6.20 2.49
CA CYS A 230 -30.35 -6.15 1.93
C CYS A 230 -29.34 -6.45 3.04
N SER A 231 -28.54 -7.51 2.89
CA SER A 231 -27.58 -7.89 3.93
C SER A 231 -26.46 -6.85 4.06
N LEU A 232 -25.98 -6.62 5.28
CA LEU A 232 -24.86 -5.72 5.54
C LEU A 232 -23.60 -6.06 4.72
N LYS A 233 -23.36 -7.36 4.46
CA LYS A 233 -22.27 -7.79 3.59
C LYS A 233 -22.42 -7.25 2.16
N LYS A 234 -23.64 -7.17 1.65
CA LYS A 234 -23.92 -6.66 0.30
C LYS A 234 -23.62 -5.16 0.21
N THR A 235 -23.91 -4.39 1.26
CA THR A 235 -23.74 -2.93 1.29
C THR A 235 -22.28 -2.49 1.46
N SER A 236 -21.48 -3.26 2.22
CA SER A 236 -20.11 -2.86 2.59
C SER A 236 -19.01 -3.53 1.75
N GLN A 237 -19.36 -4.41 0.82
CA GLN A 237 -18.39 -5.14 0.00
C GLN A 237 -17.91 -4.31 -1.20
N TYR A 238 -16.60 -4.30 -1.44
CA TYR A 238 -16.02 -3.77 -2.67
C TYR A 238 -16.46 -4.61 -3.89
N ARG A 239 -17.07 -3.94 -4.87
CA ARG A 239 -17.65 -4.55 -6.08
C ARG A 239 -17.15 -3.84 -7.33
N SER A 240 -17.24 -4.50 -8.47
CA SER A 240 -16.97 -3.83 -9.75
C SER A 240 -18.10 -2.87 -10.12
N LYS A 241 -17.83 -1.92 -11.01
CA LYS A 241 -18.83 -0.92 -11.42
C LYS A 241 -20.08 -1.59 -12.01
N ASP A 242 -19.89 -2.64 -12.79
CA ASP A 242 -20.97 -3.38 -13.43
C ASP A 242 -21.84 -4.13 -12.41
N GLU A 243 -21.23 -4.61 -11.31
CA GLU A 243 -21.96 -5.22 -10.19
C GLU A 243 -22.79 -4.21 -9.41
N GLU A 244 -22.24 -3.02 -9.14
CA GLU A 244 -22.97 -1.93 -8.48
C GLU A 244 -24.19 -1.51 -9.30
N ILE A 245 -24.02 -1.34 -10.62
CA ILE A 245 -25.11 -1.01 -11.55
C ILE A 245 -26.17 -2.11 -11.57
N ARG A 246 -25.75 -3.38 -11.61
CA ARG A 246 -26.67 -4.52 -11.54
C ARG A 246 -27.46 -4.53 -10.24
N ASP A 247 -26.79 -4.33 -9.11
CA ASP A 247 -27.44 -4.28 -7.80
C ASP A 247 -28.47 -3.15 -7.76
N GLN A 248 -28.13 -1.94 -8.22
CA GLN A 248 -29.10 -0.85 -8.33
C GLN A 248 -30.34 -1.24 -9.14
N HIS A 249 -30.16 -1.89 -10.30
CA HIS A 249 -31.29 -2.31 -11.12
C HIS A 249 -32.16 -3.37 -10.43
N VAL A 250 -31.51 -4.36 -9.79
CA VAL A 250 -32.19 -5.43 -9.04
C VAL A 250 -33.01 -4.85 -7.89
N PHE A 251 -32.42 -3.97 -7.08
CA PHE A 251 -33.09 -3.39 -5.92
C PHE A 251 -34.17 -2.37 -6.32
N LYS A 252 -33.98 -1.62 -7.42
CA LYS A 252 -35.04 -0.78 -8.01
C LYS A 252 -36.24 -1.60 -8.46
N ASN A 253 -36.02 -2.78 -9.03
CA ASN A 253 -37.12 -3.67 -9.40
C ASN A 253 -37.73 -4.39 -8.18
N LYS A 254 -36.91 -4.75 -7.19
CA LYS A 254 -37.37 -5.35 -5.93
C LYS A 254 -38.28 -4.39 -5.16
N ALA A 255 -37.95 -3.10 -5.13
CA ALA A 255 -38.73 -2.05 -4.48
C ALA A 255 -40.12 -1.84 -5.09
N LYS A 256 -40.30 -2.11 -6.40
CA LYS A 256 -41.62 -2.06 -7.05
C LYS A 256 -42.58 -3.12 -6.52
N ASN A 257 -42.06 -4.20 -5.93
CA ASN A 257 -42.89 -5.24 -5.32
C ASN A 257 -43.23 -4.83 -3.88
N PHE A 258 -44.35 -4.10 -3.74
CA PHE A 258 -44.82 -3.61 -2.45
C PHE A 258 -45.19 -4.74 -1.48
N ASP A 259 -45.74 -5.85 -1.96
CA ASP A 259 -46.12 -6.98 -1.08
C ASP A 259 -44.90 -7.60 -0.39
N LYS A 260 -43.80 -7.80 -1.13
CA LYS A 260 -42.54 -8.27 -0.56
C LYS A 260 -41.96 -7.25 0.41
N LYS A 261 -42.08 -5.95 0.09
CA LYS A 261 -41.57 -4.87 0.94
C LYS A 261 -42.32 -4.81 2.27
N ARG A 262 -43.66 -4.88 2.24
CA ARG A 262 -44.52 -4.94 3.43
C ARG A 262 -44.25 -6.18 4.28
N LYS A 263 -44.06 -7.34 3.65
CA LYS A 263 -43.78 -8.59 4.34
C LYS A 263 -42.42 -8.60 5.05
N ILE A 264 -41.41 -7.94 4.47
CA ILE A 264 -40.06 -7.91 5.03
C ILE A 264 -39.91 -6.80 6.06
N LEU A 265 -40.49 -5.63 5.78
CA LEU A 265 -40.47 -4.46 6.66
C LEU A 265 -41.76 -4.39 7.49
N SER A 266 -42.06 -5.46 8.23
CA SER A 266 -43.27 -5.56 9.06
C SER A 266 -43.37 -4.40 10.05
N SER A 267 -42.26 -4.01 10.68
CA SER A 267 -42.23 -2.93 11.69
C SER A 267 -42.81 -1.59 11.20
N ILE A 268 -42.72 -1.30 9.90
CA ILE A 268 -43.21 -0.05 9.30
C ILE A 268 -44.65 -0.20 8.80
N TYR A 269 -45.02 -1.38 8.29
CA TYR A 269 -46.26 -1.57 7.54
C TYR A 269 -47.32 -2.40 8.25
N GLU A 270 -46.99 -3.11 9.32
CA GLU A 270 -47.99 -3.64 10.23
C GLU A 270 -48.55 -2.44 11.01
N GLU A 271 -49.82 -2.12 10.74
CA GLU A 271 -50.56 -1.18 11.57
C GLU A 271 -50.45 -1.69 13.01
N LYS A 272 -49.95 -0.83 13.91
CA LYS A 272 -50.10 -1.09 15.35
C LYS A 272 -51.60 -1.12 15.60
N ASP A 273 -52.16 -2.32 15.73
CA ASP A 273 -53.49 -2.53 16.28
C ASP A 273 -53.50 -1.88 17.68
N GLU A 274 -54.04 -0.67 17.77
CA GLU A 274 -54.45 -0.04 19.04
C GLU A 274 -55.84 -0.53 19.46
#